data_AF-A0A1G2QES9-F1
#
_entry.id   AF-A0A1G2QES9-F1
#
_cell.length_a   1.000
_cell.length_b   1.000
_cell.length_c   1.000
_cell.angle_alpha   90.00
_cell.angle_beta   90.00
_cell.angle_gamma   90.00
#
_symmetry.space_group_name_H-M   'P 1'
#
loop_
_entity.id
_entity.type
_entity.pdbx_description
1 polymer ?
#
loop_
_entity_poly.entity_id
_entity_poly.type
_entity_poly.pdbx_seq_one_letter_code
_entity_poly.pdbx_strand_id
1 'polypeptide(L)'
;MDFRNLLEKIKSLLNRREFIVVAVCLLLIAIFCTGYVFWPQKTIVFEDEYQLNGNILSYRDWDGGATTTIKIRDPKTLTYIGDGYFKDKNSVYSTTAYYYQKDSKNSPTRIKGIVPDMDPETFTIYYSPKEIPPKGGSYYIRENDKISVIINFYETFKHPLPEADTKTFELIKWPYAKDKNKVFYQAEVVVGADPNTFQPVSNYSYFRDKTGIYFEGKKVENANPNEFYEKKFPGSSLLFGLDKTNVYFENQKLIGINPSTMTLNEKAIVSSEGVSWYLSGHCGDIWYIPESQVPDPENYRGPC
;
A
#
# COMPACT_ATOMS: atom_id res chain seq x y z
N MET A 1 48.92 13.56 14.17
CA MET A 1 49.38 14.94 13.93
C MET A 1 48.66 15.81 14.96
N ASP A 2 49.41 16.42 15.88
CA ASP A 2 48.87 17.05 17.10
C ASP A 2 48.08 18.34 16.77
N PHE A 3 46.82 18.43 17.23
CA PHE A 3 45.85 19.48 16.86
C PHE A 3 46.36 20.89 17.24
N ARG A 4 47.18 20.99 18.28
CA ARG A 4 47.83 22.25 18.69
C ARG A 4 48.86 22.75 17.67
N ASN A 5 49.62 21.85 17.05
CA ASN A 5 50.60 22.19 16.01
C ASN A 5 49.94 22.64 14.70
N LEU A 6 48.74 22.11 14.40
CA LEU A 6 47.94 22.56 13.27
C LEU A 6 47.37 23.97 13.50
N LEU A 7 46.89 24.25 14.72
CA LEU A 7 46.32 25.55 15.08
C LEU A 7 47.37 26.69 15.07
N GLU A 8 48.58 26.42 15.56
CA GLU A 8 49.72 27.35 15.53
C GLU A 8 50.18 27.66 14.09
N LYS A 9 50.22 26.65 13.21
CA LYS A 9 50.53 26.85 11.78
C LYS A 9 49.45 27.64 11.04
N ILE A 10 48.17 27.45 11.39
CA ILE A 10 47.06 28.21 10.80
C ILE A 10 47.11 29.67 11.26
N LYS A 11 47.43 29.93 12.53
CA LYS A 11 47.60 31.30 13.06
C LYS A 11 48.75 32.06 12.40
N SER A 12 49.88 31.40 12.11
CA SER A 12 51.01 32.06 11.44
C SER A 12 50.73 32.40 9.96
N LEU A 13 49.86 31.63 9.30
CA LEU A 13 49.41 31.86 7.91
C LEU A 13 48.34 32.97 7.80
N LEU A 14 47.56 33.20 8.86
CA LEU A 14 46.47 34.21 8.89
C LEU A 14 46.94 35.66 9.06
N ASN A 15 48.25 35.91 9.21
CA ASN A 15 48.79 37.25 9.47
C ASN A 15 49.07 38.06 8.18
N ARG A 16 48.65 37.57 7.01
CA ARG A 16 48.67 38.30 5.74
C ARG A 16 47.24 38.54 5.28
N ARG A 17 46.83 39.81 5.17
CA ARG A 17 45.44 40.24 4.84
C ARG A 17 44.85 39.57 3.59
N GLU A 18 45.69 39.11 2.66
CA GLU A 18 45.26 38.42 1.43
C GLU A 18 44.81 36.97 1.66
N PHE A 19 45.30 36.30 2.71
CA PHE A 19 44.92 34.91 3.03
C PHE A 19 43.56 34.79 3.71
N ILE A 20 43.10 35.84 4.42
CA ILE A 20 41.80 35.84 5.10
C ILE A 20 40.65 35.77 4.08
N VAL A 21 40.77 36.49 2.96
CA VAL A 21 39.76 36.47 1.90
C VAL A 21 39.71 35.11 1.22
N VAL A 22 40.87 34.50 0.93
CA VAL A 22 40.95 33.18 0.31
C VAL A 22 40.45 32.08 1.25
N ALA A 23 40.77 32.14 2.54
CA ALA A 23 40.31 31.17 3.53
C ALA A 23 38.79 31.27 3.79
N VAL A 24 38.23 32.48 3.82
CA VAL A 24 36.76 32.69 3.94
C VAL A 24 36.05 32.24 2.66
N CYS A 25 36.61 32.53 1.48
CA CYS A 25 36.06 32.03 0.22
C CYS A 25 36.12 30.50 0.13
N LEU A 26 37.20 29.85 0.56
CA LEU A 26 37.30 28.38 0.57
C LEU A 26 36.36 27.75 1.62
N LEU A 27 36.12 28.39 2.75
CA LEU A 27 35.12 27.95 3.73
C LEU A 27 33.70 28.08 3.19
N LEU A 28 33.39 29.19 2.51
CA LEU A 28 32.09 29.39 1.86
C LEU A 28 31.89 28.42 0.69
N ILE A 29 32.92 28.16 -0.12
CA ILE A 29 32.90 27.16 -1.20
C ILE A 29 32.76 25.75 -0.62
N ALA A 30 33.40 25.42 0.51
CA ALA A 30 33.22 24.13 1.19
C ALA A 30 31.78 23.96 1.72
N ILE A 31 31.15 25.04 2.21
CA ILE A 31 29.74 25.06 2.63
C ILE A 31 28.81 24.89 1.42
N PHE A 32 29.12 25.48 0.26
CA PHE A 32 28.32 25.36 -0.97
C PHE A 32 28.54 24.05 -1.74
N CYS A 33 29.73 23.43 -1.67
CA CYS A 33 30.08 22.24 -2.46
C CYS A 33 29.83 20.90 -1.74
N THR A 34 29.56 20.88 -0.43
CA THR A 34 29.31 19.64 0.31
C THR A 34 27.86 19.44 0.76
N GLY A 35 26.96 20.40 0.48
CA GLY A 35 25.54 20.28 0.87
C GLY A 35 25.30 20.24 2.39
N TYR A 36 26.33 20.45 3.20
CA TYR A 36 26.21 20.47 4.66
C TYR A 36 25.69 21.82 5.12
N VAL A 37 24.36 21.96 5.11
CA VAL A 37 23.68 22.94 5.96
C VAL A 37 23.95 22.55 7.41
N PHE A 38 24.74 23.37 8.12
CA PHE A 38 24.96 23.22 9.55
C PHE A 38 23.63 23.52 10.27
N TRP A 39 22.89 22.48 10.66
CA TRP A 39 21.68 22.61 11.48
C TRP A 39 22.08 22.51 12.96
N PRO A 40 22.02 23.59 13.76
CA PRO A 40 22.52 23.58 15.14
C PRO A 40 21.56 22.90 16.14
N GLN A 41 20.63 22.07 15.68
CA GLN A 41 19.72 21.30 16.53
C GLN A 41 19.70 19.83 16.10
N LYS A 42 19.55 18.94 17.10
CA LYS A 42 19.46 17.49 16.90
C LYS A 42 18.32 17.19 15.93
N THR A 43 18.67 16.86 14.70
CA THR A 43 17.72 16.54 13.63
C THR A 43 17.37 15.07 13.72
N ILE A 44 16.08 14.74 13.79
CA ILE A 44 15.58 13.37 13.73
C ILE A 44 15.09 13.11 12.31
N VAL A 45 15.52 12.00 11.71
CA VAL A 45 15.14 11.62 10.34
C VAL A 45 14.16 10.44 10.40
N PHE A 46 13.09 10.49 9.61
CA PHE A 46 12.17 9.37 9.37
C PHE A 46 12.16 9.05 7.86
N GLU A 47 12.22 7.76 7.51
CA GLU A 47 12.17 7.23 6.13
C GLU A 47 13.03 7.98 5.09
N ASP A 48 14.17 8.55 5.50
CA ASP A 48 15.09 9.37 4.68
C ASP A 48 14.47 10.61 3.99
N GLU A 49 13.20 10.93 4.27
CA GLU A 49 12.43 11.97 3.59
C GLU A 49 11.83 13.02 4.53
N TYR A 50 11.73 12.68 5.82
CA TYR A 50 11.19 13.56 6.84
C TYR A 50 12.30 13.98 7.80
N GLN A 51 12.39 15.28 8.06
CA GLN A 51 13.39 15.86 8.95
C GLN A 51 12.70 16.70 10.02
N LEU A 52 12.83 16.29 11.28
CA LEU A 52 12.35 17.06 12.42
C LEU A 52 13.48 17.90 13.00
N ASN A 53 13.32 19.22 12.96
CA ASN A 53 14.22 20.20 13.57
C ASN A 53 13.45 21.05 14.58
N GLY A 54 13.74 20.87 15.87
CA GLY A 54 12.97 21.49 16.93
C GLY A 54 11.52 21.02 16.88
N ASN A 55 10.60 21.93 16.55
CA ASN A 55 9.17 21.64 16.36
C ASN A 55 8.73 21.75 14.89
N ILE A 56 9.65 21.80 13.95
CA ILE A 56 9.37 21.91 12.52
C ILE A 56 9.66 20.56 11.88
N LEU A 57 8.62 19.89 11.39
CA LEU A 57 8.74 18.71 10.55
C LEU A 57 8.80 19.17 9.09
N SER A 58 9.89 18.86 8.39
CA SER A 58 10.11 19.20 6.99
C SER A 58 10.08 17.95 6.13
N TYR A 59 9.48 18.03 4.96
CA TYR A 59 9.41 16.94 3.99
C TYR A 59 9.34 17.47 2.56
N ARG A 60 9.67 16.63 1.58
CA ARG A 60 9.55 16.98 0.16
C ARG A 60 8.22 16.43 -0.37
N ASP A 61 7.42 17.28 -0.99
CA ASP A 61 6.21 16.80 -1.66
C ASP A 61 6.57 15.89 -2.86
N TRP A 62 5.64 14.99 -3.22
CA TRP A 62 5.83 13.96 -4.24
C TRP A 62 6.07 14.50 -5.66
N ASP A 63 5.67 15.75 -5.92
CA ASP A 63 5.90 16.44 -7.20
C ASP A 63 7.34 16.96 -7.35
N GLY A 64 8.20 16.72 -6.36
CA GLY A 64 9.61 17.10 -6.38
C GLY A 64 9.86 18.61 -6.29
N GLY A 65 8.81 19.41 -6.05
CA GLY A 65 8.85 20.87 -6.19
C GLY A 65 9.44 21.59 -4.97
N ALA A 66 8.77 21.55 -3.82
CA ALA A 66 9.11 22.37 -2.65
C ALA A 66 9.22 21.55 -1.35
N THR A 67 10.10 21.99 -0.44
CA THR A 67 10.10 21.52 0.94
C THR A 67 8.90 22.12 1.66
N THR A 68 7.98 21.26 2.08
CA THR A 68 6.83 21.64 2.91
C THR A 68 7.17 21.43 4.38
N THR A 69 6.56 22.24 5.26
CA THR A 69 6.79 22.17 6.70
C THR A 69 5.49 22.11 7.49
N ILE A 70 5.51 21.38 8.60
CA ILE A 70 4.41 21.30 9.57
C ILE A 70 4.97 21.66 10.95
N LYS A 71 4.26 22.53 11.66
CA LYS A 71 4.57 22.85 13.06
C LYS A 71 3.98 21.79 13.98
N ILE A 72 4.85 21.04 14.66
CA ILE A 72 4.51 20.00 15.61
C ILE A 72 4.29 20.60 17.00
N ARG A 73 3.23 20.17 17.70
CA ARG A 73 2.88 20.63 19.04
C ARG A 73 3.79 20.02 20.10
N ASP A 74 4.03 18.71 20.04
CA ASP A 74 4.92 18.00 20.95
C ASP A 74 5.94 17.13 20.21
N PRO A 75 7.08 17.70 19.78
CA PRO A 75 8.11 16.97 19.06
C PRO A 75 8.79 15.86 19.89
N LYS A 76 8.67 15.88 21.22
CA LYS A 76 9.28 14.84 22.08
C LYS A 76 8.52 13.52 22.03
N THR A 77 7.21 13.59 21.80
CA THR A 77 6.33 12.43 21.69
C THR A 77 5.96 12.09 20.24
N LEU A 78 6.53 12.81 19.27
CA LEU A 78 6.21 12.60 17.86
C LEU A 78 6.66 11.23 17.40
N THR A 79 5.75 10.50 16.77
CA THR A 79 5.99 9.20 16.17
C THR A 79 5.51 9.21 14.73
N TYR A 80 6.26 8.56 13.85
CA TYR A 80 5.80 8.25 12.50
C TYR A 80 5.01 6.94 12.54
N ILE A 81 3.84 6.93 11.90
CA ILE A 81 2.91 5.79 11.95
C ILE A 81 2.57 5.24 10.56
N GLY A 82 3.17 5.77 9.49
CA GLY A 82 3.06 5.25 8.12
C GLY A 82 2.26 6.16 7.17
N ASP A 83 2.45 6.01 5.86
CA ASP A 83 1.75 6.75 4.79
C ASP A 83 1.68 8.28 5.00
N GLY A 84 2.78 8.86 5.50
CA GLY A 84 2.85 10.31 5.78
C GLY A 84 2.07 10.76 7.01
N TYR A 85 1.60 9.82 7.84
CA TYR A 85 1.00 10.12 9.11
C TYR A 85 2.01 10.16 10.25
N PHE A 86 1.84 11.16 11.10
CA PHE A 86 2.56 11.29 12.36
C PHE A 86 1.54 11.52 13.47
N LYS A 87 1.90 11.13 14.69
CA LYS A 87 1.14 11.55 15.87
C LYS A 87 2.04 11.90 17.04
N ASP A 88 1.63 12.91 17.78
CA ASP A 88 2.15 13.21 19.10
C ASP A 88 1.02 13.02 20.14
N LYS A 89 1.31 13.24 21.43
CA LYS A 89 0.30 13.04 22.49
C LYS A 89 -0.95 13.93 22.38
N ASN A 90 -0.93 14.98 21.55
CA ASN A 90 -2.00 15.97 21.44
C ASN A 90 -2.67 16.02 20.06
N SER A 91 -1.99 15.54 19.00
CA SER A 91 -2.45 15.72 17.62
C SER A 91 -1.99 14.60 16.69
N VAL A 92 -2.82 14.36 15.68
CA VAL A 92 -2.45 13.63 14.47
C VAL A 92 -2.08 14.64 13.37
N TYR A 93 -1.04 14.33 12.61
CA TYR A 93 -0.55 15.12 11.49
C TYR A 93 -0.53 14.27 10.23
N SER A 94 -0.85 14.89 9.09
CA SER A 94 -0.72 14.29 7.77
C SER A 94 0.17 15.15 6.87
N THR A 95 1.14 14.52 6.22
CA THR A 95 1.95 15.10 5.15
C THR A 95 1.38 14.77 3.77
N THR A 96 0.47 13.80 3.70
CA THR A 96 -0.15 13.30 2.47
C THR A 96 -1.46 14.02 2.17
N ALA A 97 -1.61 14.48 0.92
CA ALA A 97 -2.71 15.35 0.49
C ALA A 97 -4.09 14.65 0.35
N TYR A 98 -4.21 13.42 0.83
CA TYR A 98 -5.28 12.48 0.51
C TYR A 98 -6.55 12.63 1.38
N TYR A 99 -6.43 13.51 2.39
CA TYR A 99 -7.43 14.04 3.31
C TYR A 99 -8.42 15.01 2.68
N TYR A 100 -9.50 14.58 2.01
CA TYR A 100 -10.60 15.48 1.66
C TYR A 100 -11.60 15.63 2.82
N GLN A 101 -11.57 16.76 3.52
CA GLN A 101 -12.71 17.17 4.36
C GLN A 101 -13.68 18.00 3.51
N LYS A 102 -14.98 17.80 3.71
CA LYS A 102 -15.99 18.71 3.18
C LYS A 102 -15.93 20.02 3.96
N ASP A 103 -15.59 21.11 3.28
CA ASP A 103 -15.67 22.44 3.87
C ASP A 103 -17.14 22.81 4.19
N SER A 104 -17.36 23.99 4.77
CA SER A 104 -18.71 24.53 5.02
C SER A 104 -19.61 24.61 3.77
N LYS A 105 -19.03 24.50 2.57
CA LYS A 105 -19.71 24.50 1.26
C LYS A 105 -19.77 23.11 0.64
N ASN A 106 -19.46 22.05 1.41
CA ASN A 106 -19.46 20.66 0.99
C ASN A 106 -18.43 20.34 -0.12
N SER A 107 -17.39 21.17 -0.26
CA SER A 107 -16.31 21.00 -1.23
C SER A 107 -15.14 20.23 -0.60
N PRO A 108 -14.54 19.27 -1.31
CA PRO A 108 -13.39 18.52 -0.82
C PRO A 108 -12.17 19.43 -0.68
N THR A 109 -11.64 19.55 0.55
CA THR A 109 -10.46 20.37 0.88
C THR A 109 -9.32 19.47 1.31
N ARG A 110 -8.13 19.67 0.73
CA ARG A 110 -6.90 18.94 1.09
C ARG A 110 -6.39 19.40 2.45
N ILE A 111 -6.28 18.49 3.40
CA ILE A 111 -5.66 18.77 4.71
C ILE A 111 -4.18 18.40 4.66
N LYS A 112 -3.30 19.37 4.94
CA LYS A 112 -1.88 19.17 5.24
C LYS A 112 -1.59 19.77 6.62
N GLY A 113 -0.85 19.07 7.46
CA GLY A 113 -0.61 19.49 8.84
C GLY A 113 -1.51 18.78 9.83
N ILE A 114 -2.07 19.51 10.79
CA ILE A 114 -2.91 18.92 11.85
C ILE A 114 -4.23 18.42 11.26
N VAL A 115 -4.58 17.18 11.56
CA VAL A 115 -5.89 16.60 11.24
C VAL A 115 -6.89 17.06 12.31
N PRO A 116 -7.94 17.83 11.95
CA PRO A 116 -8.93 18.30 12.91
C PRO A 116 -9.72 17.16 13.56
N ASP A 117 -10.17 17.38 14.80
CA ASP A 117 -11.10 16.51 15.53
C ASP A 117 -10.66 15.04 15.65
N MET A 118 -9.34 14.82 15.61
CA MET A 118 -8.74 13.49 15.70
C MET A 118 -8.14 13.21 17.07
N ASP A 119 -8.50 12.07 17.65
CA ASP A 119 -7.88 11.58 18.87
C ASP A 119 -6.59 10.78 18.55
N PRO A 120 -5.40 11.26 18.95
CA PRO A 120 -4.15 10.55 18.71
C PRO A 120 -4.02 9.21 19.45
N GLU A 121 -4.76 9.00 20.54
CA GLU A 121 -4.71 7.74 21.30
C GLU A 121 -5.38 6.61 20.51
N THR A 122 -6.54 6.88 19.91
CA THR A 122 -7.29 5.87 19.14
C THR A 122 -6.87 5.79 17.67
N PHE A 123 -6.17 6.80 17.14
CA PHE A 123 -5.71 6.81 15.75
C PHE A 123 -4.70 5.69 15.45
N THR A 124 -5.08 4.80 14.52
CA THR A 124 -4.28 3.63 14.10
C THR A 124 -4.42 3.39 12.61
N ILE A 125 -3.32 3.03 11.95
CA ILE A 125 -3.33 2.55 10.55
C ILE A 125 -3.00 1.07 10.54
N TYR A 126 -3.73 0.29 9.76
CA TYR A 126 -3.52 -1.15 9.59
C TYR A 126 -2.88 -1.44 8.24
N TYR A 127 -1.68 -2.02 8.27
CA TYR A 127 -0.89 -2.41 7.08
C TYR A 127 -0.65 -3.91 7.03
N SER A 128 -0.51 -4.45 5.82
CA SER A 128 -0.16 -5.86 5.63
C SER A 128 1.25 -6.09 6.19
N PRO A 129 1.46 -7.03 7.14
CA PRO A 129 2.74 -7.18 7.85
C PRO A 129 3.97 -7.43 6.95
N LYS A 130 3.75 -7.86 5.71
CA LYS A 130 4.80 -8.17 4.72
C LYS A 130 4.95 -7.11 3.63
N GLU A 131 4.12 -6.08 3.63
CA GLU A 131 4.20 -4.96 2.70
C GLU A 131 4.61 -3.74 3.51
N ILE A 132 5.83 -3.23 3.29
CA ILE A 132 6.20 -1.87 3.69
C ILE A 132 5.05 -0.97 3.23
N PRO A 133 4.51 -0.05 4.07
CA PRO A 133 3.39 0.79 3.67
C PRO A 133 3.70 1.38 2.29
N PRO A 134 2.97 0.99 1.23
CA PRO A 134 3.22 1.58 -0.07
C PRO A 134 2.90 3.07 0.11
N LYS A 135 3.81 3.95 -0.28
CA LYS A 135 3.48 5.37 -0.35
C LYS A 135 2.26 5.53 -1.25
N GLY A 136 1.16 6.05 -0.71
CA GLY A 136 -0.10 6.13 -1.46
C GLY A 136 -0.79 4.79 -1.67
N GLY A 137 -0.47 3.76 -0.87
CA GLY A 137 -1.17 2.48 -0.87
C GLY A 137 -2.58 2.60 -0.28
N SER A 138 -3.42 1.61 -0.53
CA SER A 138 -4.73 1.51 0.12
C SER A 138 -4.59 0.79 1.46
N TYR A 139 -5.30 1.22 2.50
CA TYR A 139 -5.16 0.72 3.87
C TYR A 139 -6.42 0.91 4.70
N TYR A 140 -6.51 0.26 5.85
CA TYR A 140 -7.56 0.54 6.83
C TYR A 140 -7.05 1.49 7.91
N ILE A 141 -7.96 2.27 8.46
CA ILE A 141 -7.69 3.28 9.47
C ILE A 141 -8.74 3.22 10.57
N ARG A 142 -8.31 3.35 11.83
CA ARG A 142 -9.18 3.56 12.98
C ARG A 142 -9.06 5.01 13.43
N GLU A 143 -10.20 5.70 13.50
CA GLU A 143 -10.31 7.09 13.93
C GLU A 143 -11.54 7.22 14.84
N ASN A 144 -11.36 7.69 16.08
CA ASN A 144 -12.46 7.93 17.02
C ASN A 144 -13.42 6.74 17.13
N ASP A 145 -12.86 5.53 17.32
CA ASP A 145 -13.61 4.26 17.38
C ASP A 145 -14.46 3.92 16.15
N LYS A 146 -14.05 4.39 14.96
CA LYS A 146 -14.61 3.99 13.68
C LYS A 146 -13.52 3.43 12.79
N ILE A 147 -13.84 2.37 12.04
CA ILE A 147 -12.98 1.85 10.98
C ILE A 147 -13.41 2.45 9.64
N SER A 148 -12.44 2.83 8.83
CA SER A 148 -12.64 3.15 7.42
C SER A 148 -11.54 2.48 6.59
N VAL A 149 -11.82 2.24 5.31
CA VAL A 149 -10.80 1.93 4.32
C VAL A 149 -10.49 3.18 3.52
N ILE A 150 -9.21 3.38 3.25
CA ILE A 150 -8.66 4.43 2.39
C ILE A 150 -8.24 3.74 1.11
N ILE A 151 -8.90 4.08 0.00
CA ILE A 151 -8.66 3.48 -1.30
C ILE A 151 -7.99 4.51 -2.20
N ASN A 152 -6.81 4.16 -2.72
CA ASN A 152 -5.97 5.01 -3.56
C ASN A 152 -5.80 4.37 -4.95
N PHE A 153 -6.69 4.69 -5.89
CA PHE A 153 -6.56 4.28 -7.30
C PHE A 153 -6.33 5.48 -8.25
N TYR A 154 -6.93 6.65 -7.97
CA TYR A 154 -6.73 7.91 -8.72
C TYR A 154 -7.09 9.14 -7.87
N GLU A 155 -8.15 9.02 -7.07
CA GLU A 155 -8.52 9.91 -5.96
C GLU A 155 -8.62 9.08 -4.69
N THR A 156 -8.35 9.72 -3.54
CA THR A 156 -8.47 9.05 -2.24
C THR A 156 -9.89 9.12 -1.74
N PHE A 157 -10.50 7.95 -1.59
CA PHE A 157 -11.81 7.82 -0.99
C PHE A 157 -11.72 7.14 0.37
N LYS A 158 -12.35 7.76 1.36
CA LYS A 158 -12.56 7.19 2.68
C LYS A 158 -13.93 6.53 2.72
N HIS A 159 -13.95 5.22 2.86
CA HIS A 159 -15.18 4.45 2.98
C HIS A 159 -15.32 3.92 4.41
N PRO A 160 -16.31 4.38 5.19
CA PRO A 160 -16.59 3.84 6.50
C PRO A 160 -16.98 2.37 6.42
N LEU A 161 -16.57 1.57 7.39
CA LEU A 161 -17.08 0.21 7.61
C LEU A 161 -18.12 0.29 8.74
N PRO A 162 -19.40 0.57 8.43
CA PRO A 162 -20.42 0.64 9.47
C PRO A 162 -20.50 -0.69 10.22
N GLU A 163 -20.60 -0.61 11.54
CA GLU A 163 -20.71 -1.76 12.45
C GLU A 163 -19.48 -2.67 12.55
N ALA A 164 -18.31 -2.24 12.05
CA ALA A 164 -17.07 -2.94 12.38
C ALA A 164 -16.77 -2.84 13.88
N ASP A 165 -16.47 -3.97 14.53
CA ASP A 165 -16.04 -4.01 15.92
C ASP A 165 -14.58 -3.56 16.02
N THR A 166 -14.38 -2.30 16.36
CA THR A 166 -13.07 -1.64 16.38
C THR A 166 -12.09 -2.22 17.39
N LYS A 167 -12.57 -2.94 18.41
CA LYS A 167 -11.73 -3.56 19.44
C LYS A 167 -11.13 -4.88 18.97
N THR A 168 -11.83 -5.58 18.08
CA THR A 168 -11.40 -6.88 17.53
C THR A 168 -10.98 -6.81 16.06
N PHE A 169 -11.03 -5.62 15.46
CA PHE A 169 -10.65 -5.41 14.08
C PHE A 169 -9.16 -5.73 13.85
N GLU A 170 -8.90 -6.59 12.87
CA GLU A 170 -7.56 -6.99 12.45
C GLU A 170 -7.48 -7.06 10.93
N LEU A 171 -6.35 -6.59 10.39
CA LEU A 171 -6.02 -6.81 8.99
C LEU A 171 -5.43 -8.22 8.84
N ILE A 172 -5.99 -9.01 7.93
CA ILE A 172 -5.47 -10.34 7.62
C ILE A 172 -4.34 -10.19 6.60
N LYS A 173 -4.69 -9.60 5.45
CA LYS A 173 -3.80 -9.27 4.34
C LYS A 173 -4.59 -8.38 3.40
N TRP A 174 -4.01 -7.26 2.98
CA TRP A 174 -4.67 -6.37 2.03
C TRP A 174 -5.18 -7.15 0.79
N PRO A 175 -6.44 -6.95 0.35
CA PRO A 175 -7.46 -6.02 0.85
C PRO A 175 -8.44 -6.57 1.90
N TYR A 176 -8.19 -7.76 2.48
CA TYR A 176 -9.06 -8.40 3.47
C TYR A 176 -8.71 -8.07 4.92
N ALA A 177 -9.75 -7.76 5.68
CA ALA A 177 -9.70 -7.58 7.13
C ALA A 177 -10.85 -8.35 7.79
N LYS A 178 -10.84 -8.48 9.12
CA LYS A 178 -11.96 -9.04 9.87
C LYS A 178 -12.08 -8.39 11.23
N ASP A 179 -13.25 -8.57 11.82
CA ASP A 179 -13.45 -8.44 13.26
C ASP A 179 -14.01 -9.77 13.80
N LYS A 180 -14.41 -9.82 15.07
CA LYS A 180 -14.96 -11.05 15.67
C LYS A 180 -16.26 -11.56 15.02
N ASN A 181 -16.97 -10.70 14.27
CA ASN A 181 -18.30 -10.96 13.71
C ASN A 181 -18.31 -11.08 12.19
N LYS A 182 -17.42 -10.36 11.49
CA LYS A 182 -17.49 -10.13 10.04
C LYS A 182 -16.11 -10.20 9.40
N VAL A 183 -16.09 -10.59 8.13
CA VAL A 183 -14.94 -10.44 7.22
C VAL A 183 -15.26 -9.32 6.25
N PHE A 184 -14.26 -8.50 5.94
CA PHE A 184 -14.35 -7.37 5.04
C PHE A 184 -13.39 -7.53 3.86
N TYR A 185 -13.85 -7.17 2.67
CA TYR A 185 -13.04 -6.92 1.50
C TYR A 185 -13.18 -5.44 1.16
N GLN A 186 -12.13 -4.66 1.38
CA GLN A 186 -12.19 -3.20 1.36
C GLN A 186 -13.35 -2.65 2.24
N ALA A 187 -14.33 -1.97 1.65
CA ALA A 187 -15.47 -1.41 2.37
C ALA A 187 -16.65 -2.37 2.52
N GLU A 188 -16.58 -3.55 1.90
CA GLU A 188 -17.71 -4.47 1.76
C GLU A 188 -17.58 -5.66 2.72
N VAL A 189 -18.73 -6.13 3.22
CA VAL A 189 -18.80 -7.37 4.00
C VAL A 189 -18.77 -8.57 3.06
N VAL A 190 -17.87 -9.51 3.34
CA VAL A 190 -17.79 -10.80 2.63
C VAL A 190 -18.90 -11.70 3.14
N VAL A 191 -20.01 -11.74 2.40
CA VAL A 191 -21.22 -12.46 2.81
C VAL A 191 -20.95 -13.96 2.94
N GLY A 192 -21.33 -14.54 4.07
CA GLY A 192 -21.21 -15.97 4.35
C GLY A 192 -19.84 -16.43 4.86
N ALA A 193 -18.84 -15.54 4.92
CA ALA A 193 -17.52 -15.86 5.44
C ALA A 193 -17.52 -16.05 6.97
N ASP A 194 -16.81 -17.09 7.44
CA ASP A 194 -16.59 -17.32 8.87
C ASP A 194 -15.31 -16.60 9.35
N PRO A 195 -15.40 -15.48 10.10
CA PRO A 195 -14.23 -14.72 10.53
C PRO A 195 -13.26 -15.54 11.39
N ASN A 196 -13.73 -16.55 12.13
CA ASN A 196 -12.86 -17.32 13.02
C ASN A 196 -11.88 -18.22 12.26
N THR A 197 -12.23 -18.62 11.03
CA THR A 197 -11.41 -19.53 10.21
C THR A 197 -10.94 -18.91 8.90
N PHE A 198 -11.33 -17.67 8.61
CA PHE A 198 -10.95 -16.94 7.41
C PHE A 198 -9.43 -16.65 7.38
N GLN A 199 -8.76 -17.13 6.34
CA GLN A 199 -7.33 -17.05 6.16
C GLN A 199 -6.94 -17.07 4.67
N PRO A 200 -5.79 -16.50 4.28
CA PRO A 200 -5.30 -16.60 2.91
C PRO A 200 -5.01 -18.07 2.54
N VAL A 201 -5.24 -18.44 1.28
CA VAL A 201 -4.82 -19.74 0.73
C VAL A 201 -3.31 -19.77 0.56
N SER A 202 -2.74 -18.72 -0.04
CA SER A 202 -1.29 -18.51 -0.15
C SER A 202 -0.95 -17.01 -0.18
N ASN A 203 0.22 -16.65 -0.73
CA ASN A 203 0.61 -15.25 -0.90
C ASN A 203 -0.09 -14.57 -2.10
N TYR A 204 -1.04 -15.22 -2.77
CA TYR A 204 -1.81 -14.63 -3.87
C TYR A 204 -3.20 -14.12 -3.41
N SER A 205 -4.27 -14.36 -4.17
CA SER A 205 -5.52 -13.59 -4.10
C SER A 205 -6.70 -14.36 -3.50
N TYR A 206 -6.62 -15.68 -3.39
CA TYR A 206 -7.68 -16.50 -2.82
C TYR A 206 -7.58 -16.60 -1.30
N PHE A 207 -8.73 -16.61 -0.66
CA PHE A 207 -8.91 -16.82 0.77
C PHE A 207 -9.85 -18.00 0.99
N ARG A 208 -9.80 -18.57 2.19
CA ARG A 208 -10.66 -19.67 2.58
C ARG A 208 -11.12 -19.51 4.01
N ASP A 209 -12.29 -20.08 4.29
CA ASP A 209 -12.71 -20.43 5.64
C ASP A 209 -12.97 -21.95 5.72
N LYS A 210 -13.55 -22.42 6.82
CA LYS A 210 -13.89 -23.84 7.03
C LYS A 210 -14.83 -24.45 5.97
N THR A 211 -15.58 -23.63 5.22
CA THR A 211 -16.71 -24.03 4.37
C THR A 211 -16.64 -23.49 2.94
N GLY A 212 -15.76 -22.54 2.64
CA GLY A 212 -15.74 -21.88 1.34
C GLY A 212 -14.39 -21.30 0.96
N ILE A 213 -14.28 -21.04 -0.35
CA ILE A 213 -13.21 -20.27 -0.98
C ILE A 213 -13.76 -18.92 -1.42
N TYR A 214 -12.94 -17.88 -1.34
CA TYR A 214 -13.31 -16.51 -1.66
C TYR A 214 -12.26 -15.85 -2.53
N PHE A 215 -12.73 -15.06 -3.50
CA PHE A 215 -11.92 -14.24 -4.39
C PHE A 215 -12.60 -12.87 -4.51
N GLU A 216 -11.85 -11.79 -4.29
CA GLU A 216 -12.35 -10.41 -4.32
C GLU A 216 -13.68 -10.16 -3.58
N GLY A 217 -13.78 -10.64 -2.35
CA GLY A 217 -14.95 -10.48 -1.48
C GLY A 217 -16.14 -11.36 -1.84
N LYS A 218 -16.02 -12.20 -2.89
CA LYS A 218 -17.08 -13.09 -3.36
C LYS A 218 -16.73 -14.54 -3.09
N LYS A 219 -17.75 -15.34 -2.73
CA LYS A 219 -17.60 -16.79 -2.60
C LYS A 219 -17.43 -17.41 -3.98
N VAL A 220 -16.48 -18.33 -4.11
CA VAL A 220 -16.27 -19.13 -5.32
C VAL A 220 -17.19 -20.34 -5.24
N GLU A 221 -18.21 -20.35 -6.08
CA GLU A 221 -19.27 -21.37 -6.01
C GLU A 221 -18.74 -22.77 -6.34
N ASN A 222 -19.18 -23.75 -5.55
CA ASN A 222 -18.80 -25.16 -5.64
C ASN A 222 -17.30 -25.47 -5.44
N ALA A 223 -16.49 -24.49 -5.02
CA ALA A 223 -15.11 -24.73 -4.64
C ALA A 223 -15.01 -25.52 -3.34
N ASN A 224 -14.22 -26.60 -3.37
CA ASN A 224 -13.92 -27.36 -2.15
C ASN A 224 -12.76 -26.68 -1.41
N PRO A 225 -12.97 -26.16 -0.18
CA PRO A 225 -11.89 -25.52 0.58
C PRO A 225 -10.81 -26.50 1.05
N ASN A 226 -11.13 -27.80 1.11
CA ASN A 226 -10.18 -28.84 1.46
C ASN A 226 -9.23 -29.08 0.28
N GLU A 227 -7.94 -29.02 0.55
CA GLU A 227 -6.88 -29.17 -0.47
C GLU A 227 -6.94 -28.13 -1.60
N PHE A 228 -7.64 -26.99 -1.39
CA PHE A 228 -7.59 -25.90 -2.36
C PHE A 228 -6.20 -25.27 -2.40
N TYR A 229 -5.67 -25.03 -3.60
CA TYR A 229 -4.38 -24.39 -3.80
C TYR A 229 -4.40 -23.47 -5.01
N GLU A 230 -3.44 -22.54 -5.03
CA GLU A 230 -3.28 -21.58 -6.10
C GLU A 230 -2.12 -22.02 -7.01
N LYS A 231 -2.31 -21.96 -8.33
CA LYS A 231 -1.28 -22.27 -9.34
C LYS A 231 -1.07 -21.07 -10.24
N LYS A 232 0.16 -20.56 -10.24
CA LYS A 232 0.66 -19.58 -11.19
C LYS A 232 1.57 -20.27 -12.19
N PHE A 233 1.45 -19.91 -13.46
CA PHE A 233 2.35 -20.43 -14.49
C PHE A 233 3.53 -19.49 -14.71
N PRO A 234 4.75 -20.01 -14.83
CA PRO A 234 5.92 -19.20 -15.19
C PRO A 234 5.69 -18.42 -16.48
N GLY A 235 6.08 -17.14 -16.50
CA GLY A 235 5.89 -16.27 -17.67
C GLY A 235 4.46 -15.76 -17.86
N SER A 236 3.51 -16.13 -17.00
CA SER A 236 2.12 -15.66 -17.04
C SER A 236 1.76 -14.84 -15.81
N SER A 237 0.89 -13.83 -15.98
CA SER A 237 0.22 -13.12 -14.90
C SER A 237 -1.00 -13.87 -14.35
N LEU A 238 -1.44 -14.93 -15.04
CA LEU A 238 -2.65 -15.67 -14.68
C LEU A 238 -2.46 -16.50 -13.42
N LEU A 239 -3.46 -16.42 -12.54
CA LEU A 239 -3.57 -17.16 -11.29
C LEU A 239 -4.80 -18.05 -11.35
N PHE A 240 -4.62 -19.35 -11.14
CA PHE A 240 -5.71 -20.30 -11.05
C PHE A 240 -5.89 -20.75 -9.61
N GLY A 241 -7.15 -20.87 -9.19
CA GLY A 241 -7.53 -21.62 -8.00
C GLY A 241 -7.85 -23.06 -8.40
N LEU A 242 -7.49 -24.04 -7.59
CA LEU A 242 -7.71 -25.45 -7.91
C LEU A 242 -8.15 -26.18 -6.65
N ASP A 243 -9.10 -27.08 -6.83
CA ASP A 243 -9.32 -28.20 -5.91
C ASP A 243 -8.97 -29.52 -6.62
N LYS A 244 -9.21 -30.65 -5.96
CA LYS A 244 -8.90 -31.99 -6.51
C LYS A 244 -9.56 -32.28 -7.87
N THR A 245 -10.70 -31.66 -8.15
CA THR A 245 -11.56 -31.97 -9.31
C THR A 245 -11.77 -30.80 -10.25
N ASN A 246 -11.55 -29.57 -9.81
CA ASN A 246 -11.98 -28.37 -10.51
C ASN A 246 -10.85 -27.35 -10.60
N VAL A 247 -10.87 -26.60 -11.69
CA VAL A 247 -10.04 -25.42 -11.91
C VAL A 247 -10.92 -24.18 -11.93
N TYR A 248 -10.44 -23.11 -11.31
CA TYR A 248 -11.10 -21.84 -11.19
C TYR A 248 -10.18 -20.73 -11.71
N PHE A 249 -10.77 -19.77 -12.39
CA PHE A 249 -10.14 -18.51 -12.69
C PHE A 249 -10.98 -17.41 -12.05
N GLU A 250 -10.36 -16.58 -11.20
CA GLU A 250 -11.06 -15.61 -10.35
C GLU A 250 -12.21 -16.25 -9.56
N ASN A 251 -13.46 -15.82 -9.77
CA ASN A 251 -14.63 -16.41 -9.11
C ASN A 251 -15.35 -17.46 -9.96
N GLN A 252 -14.80 -17.83 -11.11
CA GLN A 252 -15.47 -18.68 -12.10
C GLN A 252 -14.85 -20.09 -12.16
N LYS A 253 -15.71 -21.10 -12.13
CA LYS A 253 -15.33 -22.50 -12.39
C LYS A 253 -15.14 -22.73 -13.89
N LEU A 254 -13.98 -23.25 -14.27
CA LEU A 254 -13.66 -23.61 -15.65
C LEU A 254 -14.13 -25.03 -15.96
N ILE A 255 -15.34 -25.14 -16.48
CA ILE A 255 -15.98 -26.42 -16.83
C ILE A 255 -15.13 -27.18 -17.85
N GLY A 256 -14.95 -28.48 -17.60
CA GLY A 256 -14.22 -29.39 -18.49
C GLY A 256 -12.70 -29.33 -18.37
N ILE A 257 -12.14 -28.46 -17.52
CA ILE A 257 -10.70 -28.40 -17.29
C ILE A 257 -10.31 -29.35 -16.14
N ASN A 258 -9.46 -30.33 -16.44
CA ASN A 258 -8.92 -31.24 -15.44
C ASN A 258 -7.64 -30.65 -14.80
N PRO A 259 -7.60 -30.49 -13.46
CA PRO A 259 -6.45 -29.93 -12.74
C PRO A 259 -5.09 -30.59 -13.05
N SER A 260 -5.10 -31.89 -13.36
CA SER A 260 -3.86 -32.68 -13.54
C SER A 260 -3.27 -32.57 -14.95
N THR A 261 -4.09 -32.27 -15.96
CA THR A 261 -3.69 -32.22 -17.38
C THR A 261 -3.74 -30.82 -17.96
N MET A 262 -4.14 -29.81 -17.18
CA MET A 262 -4.24 -28.43 -17.65
C MET A 262 -2.89 -27.86 -18.12
N THR A 263 -2.90 -27.17 -19.26
CA THR A 263 -1.75 -26.47 -19.83
C THR A 263 -2.12 -25.05 -20.25
N LEU A 264 -1.13 -24.16 -20.29
CA LEU A 264 -1.27 -22.86 -20.96
C LEU A 264 -0.78 -23.00 -22.40
N ASN A 265 -1.42 -22.29 -23.32
CA ASN A 265 -0.88 -22.04 -24.66
C ASN A 265 -1.06 -20.56 -25.00
N GLU A 266 -0.33 -20.05 -25.99
CA GLU A 266 -0.33 -18.61 -26.31
C GLU A 266 -1.70 -18.07 -26.78
N LYS A 267 -2.62 -18.96 -27.16
CA LYS A 267 -3.92 -18.62 -27.77
C LYS A 267 -5.09 -18.76 -26.78
N ALA A 268 -4.97 -19.56 -25.73
CA ALA A 268 -6.00 -19.89 -24.74
C ALA A 268 -5.50 -19.64 -23.32
N ILE A 269 -6.41 -19.24 -22.41
CA ILE A 269 -6.06 -19.07 -20.99
C ILE A 269 -5.74 -20.39 -20.33
N VAL A 270 -6.36 -21.49 -20.74
CA VAL A 270 -6.06 -22.84 -20.26
C VAL A 270 -6.73 -23.87 -21.18
N SER A 271 -6.05 -25.00 -21.37
CA SER A 271 -6.60 -26.15 -22.09
C SER A 271 -6.40 -27.45 -21.30
N SER A 272 -7.30 -28.41 -21.45
CA SER A 272 -7.20 -29.76 -20.91
C SER A 272 -8.11 -30.69 -21.69
N GLU A 273 -7.62 -31.87 -22.10
CA GLU A 273 -8.46 -32.94 -22.66
C GLU A 273 -9.36 -32.50 -23.84
N GLY A 274 -8.87 -31.62 -24.72
CA GLY A 274 -9.63 -31.08 -25.86
C GLY A 274 -10.67 -30.00 -25.49
N VAL A 275 -10.60 -29.49 -24.26
CA VAL A 275 -11.38 -28.35 -23.80
C VAL A 275 -10.43 -27.16 -23.63
N SER A 276 -10.77 -26.02 -24.20
CA SER A 276 -9.99 -24.79 -24.12
C SER A 276 -10.86 -23.62 -23.66
N TRP A 277 -10.30 -22.74 -22.83
CA TRP A 277 -10.94 -21.50 -22.40
C TRP A 277 -10.13 -20.31 -22.92
N TYR A 278 -10.80 -19.22 -23.32
CA TYR A 278 -10.17 -18.08 -23.97
C TYR A 278 -10.46 -16.77 -23.24
N LEU A 279 -9.51 -15.82 -23.28
CA LEU A 279 -9.72 -14.45 -22.84
C LEU A 279 -10.14 -13.61 -24.05
N SER A 280 -11.33 -13.00 -24.05
CA SER A 280 -11.67 -12.02 -25.09
C SER A 280 -10.97 -10.71 -24.77
N GLY A 281 -9.83 -10.45 -25.43
CA GLY A 281 -8.93 -9.32 -25.15
C GLY A 281 -9.47 -7.92 -25.46
N HIS A 282 -10.77 -7.75 -25.75
CA HIS A 282 -11.39 -6.44 -25.98
C HIS A 282 -12.53 -6.09 -25.02
N CYS A 283 -13.11 -7.05 -24.31
CA CYS A 283 -14.32 -6.82 -23.50
C CYS A 283 -14.15 -7.13 -22.02
N GLY A 284 -13.02 -7.71 -21.60
CA GLY A 284 -12.74 -8.01 -20.19
C GLY A 284 -13.48 -9.23 -19.63
N ASP A 285 -14.37 -9.85 -20.41
CA ASP A 285 -15.11 -11.04 -20.02
C ASP A 285 -14.42 -12.35 -20.48
N ILE A 286 -14.57 -13.39 -19.66
CA ILE A 286 -14.00 -14.72 -19.89
C ILE A 286 -15.09 -15.62 -20.45
N TRP A 287 -14.82 -16.18 -21.62
CA TRP A 287 -15.78 -17.02 -22.32
C TRP A 287 -15.31 -18.47 -22.38
N TYR A 288 -16.24 -19.37 -22.04
CA TYR A 288 -16.14 -20.77 -22.38
C TYR A 288 -16.49 -20.95 -23.85
N ILE A 289 -15.56 -21.46 -24.64
CA ILE A 289 -15.84 -21.85 -26.01
C ILE A 289 -15.26 -23.24 -26.22
N PRO A 290 -16.11 -24.27 -26.40
CA PRO A 290 -15.64 -25.60 -26.74
C PRO A 290 -14.70 -25.53 -27.95
N GLU A 291 -13.59 -26.27 -27.94
CA GLU A 291 -12.59 -26.24 -29.02
C GLU A 291 -13.22 -26.51 -30.40
N SER A 292 -14.24 -27.38 -30.43
CA SER A 292 -15.04 -27.68 -31.63
C SER A 292 -15.92 -26.53 -32.15
N GLN A 293 -16.15 -25.51 -31.33
CA GLN A 293 -16.97 -24.33 -31.64
C GLN A 293 -16.13 -23.07 -31.91
N VAL A 294 -14.80 -23.17 -31.81
CA VAL A 294 -13.91 -22.07 -32.19
C VAL A 294 -13.79 -22.08 -33.72
N PRO A 295 -14.34 -21.06 -34.44
CA PRO A 295 -14.39 -21.06 -35.90
C PRO A 295 -13.01 -21.14 -36.57
N ASP A 296 -11.97 -20.70 -35.86
CA ASP A 296 -10.55 -20.83 -36.21
C ASP A 296 -9.71 -20.64 -34.94
N PRO A 297 -9.26 -21.73 -34.27
CA PRO A 297 -8.46 -21.63 -33.04
C PRO A 297 -7.18 -20.80 -33.17
N GLU A 298 -6.68 -20.63 -34.40
CA GLU A 298 -5.46 -19.86 -34.64
C GLU A 298 -5.71 -18.36 -34.71
N ASN A 299 -6.90 -17.94 -35.14
CA ASN A 299 -7.25 -16.53 -35.37
C ASN A 299 -8.44 -16.02 -34.56
N TYR A 300 -9.03 -16.86 -33.70
CA TYR A 300 -10.19 -16.51 -32.91
C TYR A 300 -9.86 -15.52 -31.80
N ARG A 301 -10.58 -14.40 -31.78
CA ARG A 301 -10.37 -13.29 -30.83
C ARG A 301 -11.45 -13.15 -29.75
N GLY A 302 -12.35 -14.12 -29.62
CA GLY A 302 -13.54 -13.99 -28.76
C GLY A 302 -14.66 -13.17 -29.41
N PRO A 303 -15.91 -13.27 -28.93
CA PRO A 303 -16.94 -12.30 -29.24
C PRO A 303 -16.76 -11.03 -28.37
N CYS A 304 -17.35 -9.93 -28.83
CA CYS A 304 -17.70 -8.78 -28.00
C CYS A 304 -19.09 -8.99 -27.41
#